data_AF-A0A1T5AB23-F1
#
_entry.id   AF-A0A1T5AB23-F1
#
_cell.length_a   1.000
_cell.length_b   1.000
_cell.length_c   1.000
_cell.angle_alpha   90.00
_cell.angle_beta   90.00
_cell.angle_gamma   90.00
#
_symmetry.space_group_name_H-M   'P 1'
#
loop_
_entity.id
_entity.type
_entity.pdbx_description
1 polymer ?
#
loop_
_entity_poly.entity_id
_entity_poly.type
_entity_poly.pdbx_seq_one_letter_code
_entity_poly.pdbx_strand_id
1 'polypeptide(L)'
;MRRYSHYIIIILSLILFQNCGSSVDAAKVEKTNQLVESRQFEIEHDWLNPMSGSRINLIGNPNFIRFKKDSVNLFLPFFGERFSGGGYNNEGGIIYNGPLKDLEISRDNKNTQIIEFSARQDSEDLDFTINIYPEGTVNTRVNSSQRSFISYQGKIGKLKEKAKE
;
A
#
# COMPACT_ATOMS: atom_id res chain seq x y z
N MET A 1 56.90 -2.46 27.96
CA MET A 1 56.20 -2.98 26.76
C MET A 1 54.73 -3.36 27.03
N ARG A 2 53.95 -2.53 27.75
CA ARG A 2 52.56 -2.85 28.16
C ARG A 2 51.50 -1.86 27.65
N ARG A 3 51.89 -0.86 26.84
CA ARG A 3 51.00 0.24 26.43
C ARG A 3 50.34 0.05 25.05
N TYR A 4 50.78 -0.90 24.24
CA TYR A 4 50.18 -1.22 22.93
C TYR A 4 48.98 -2.18 23.01
N SER A 5 48.83 -2.90 24.12
CA SER A 5 47.77 -3.92 24.30
C SER A 5 46.37 -3.31 24.32
N HIS A 6 46.20 -2.08 24.81
CA HIS A 6 44.88 -1.42 24.83
C HIS A 6 44.49 -0.84 23.46
N TYR A 7 45.47 -0.37 22.66
CA TYR A 7 45.20 0.10 21.29
C TYR A 7 44.84 -1.06 20.35
N ILE A 8 45.40 -2.26 20.56
CA ILE A 8 45.04 -3.45 19.80
C ILE A 8 43.59 -3.89 20.09
N ILE A 9 43.12 -3.72 21.34
CA ILE A 9 41.72 -4.04 21.72
C ILE A 9 40.74 -3.00 21.18
N ILE A 10 41.11 -1.72 21.12
CA ILE A 10 40.27 -0.64 20.58
C ILE A 10 40.20 -0.68 19.04
N ILE A 11 41.23 -1.19 18.35
CA ILE A 11 41.22 -1.35 16.88
C ILE A 11 40.44 -2.61 16.47
N LEU A 12 40.39 -3.64 17.33
CA LEU A 12 39.63 -4.87 17.06
C LEU A 12 38.10 -4.68 17.23
N SER A 13 37.66 -3.66 17.99
CA SER A 13 36.23 -3.30 18.12
C SER A 13 35.70 -2.43 16.98
N LEU A 14 36.57 -1.90 16.10
CA LEU A 14 36.17 -1.07 14.97
C LEU A 14 35.79 -1.86 13.70
N ILE A 15 35.94 -3.19 13.69
CA ILE A 15 35.81 -4.02 12.48
C ILE A 15 34.47 -4.80 12.39
N LEU A 16 33.54 -4.66 13.35
CA LEU A 16 32.30 -5.47 13.36
C LEU A 16 31.00 -4.75 12.93
N PHE A 17 31.06 -3.62 12.22
CA PHE A 17 29.87 -2.98 11.64
C PHE A 17 29.84 -2.96 10.11
N GLN A 18 30.22 -4.06 9.46
CA GLN A 18 29.87 -4.28 8.06
C GLN A 18 28.95 -5.48 7.93
N ASN A 19 27.70 -5.31 8.40
CA ASN A 19 26.61 -6.14 7.92
C ASN A 19 25.78 -5.29 6.94
N CYS A 20 26.21 -5.30 5.68
CA CYS A 20 25.44 -4.74 4.56
C CYS A 20 24.32 -5.74 4.24
N GLY A 21 23.25 -5.69 5.01
CA GLY A 21 22.06 -6.52 4.84
C GLY A 21 20.97 -5.73 4.12
N SER A 22 20.77 -6.05 2.84
CA SER A 22 19.69 -5.59 1.94
C SER A 22 19.72 -4.09 1.56
N SER A 23 19.79 -3.84 0.25
CA SER A 23 19.89 -2.53 -0.41
C SER A 23 18.65 -1.62 -0.31
N VAL A 24 17.77 -1.85 0.67
CA VAL A 24 16.61 -0.99 0.92
C VAL A 24 17.03 0.13 1.87
N ASP A 25 16.83 1.36 1.41
CA ASP A 25 17.12 2.57 2.19
C ASP A 25 16.34 2.57 3.52
N ALA A 26 17.09 2.46 4.63
CA ALA A 26 16.53 2.40 5.98
C ALA A 26 15.60 3.59 6.30
N ALA A 27 15.86 4.77 5.74
CA ALA A 27 15.00 5.93 5.93
C ALA A 27 13.63 5.75 5.25
N LYS A 28 13.58 5.07 4.09
CA LYS A 28 12.31 4.73 3.44
C LYS A 28 11.54 3.70 4.24
N VAL A 29 12.22 2.68 4.77
CA VAL A 29 11.60 1.65 5.62
C VAL A 29 10.93 2.27 6.84
N GLU A 30 11.67 3.09 7.58
CA GLU A 30 11.15 3.77 8.77
C GLU A 30 9.95 4.67 8.42
N LYS A 31 10.06 5.46 7.36
CA LYS A 31 8.95 6.30 6.90
C LYS A 31 7.72 5.49 6.52
N THR A 32 7.88 4.37 5.83
CA THR A 32 6.78 3.48 5.44
C THR A 32 6.11 2.87 6.68
N ASN A 33 6.89 2.41 7.66
CA ASN A 33 6.36 1.90 8.93
C ASN A 33 5.53 2.95 9.66
N GLN A 34 6.06 4.16 9.82
CA GLN A 34 5.36 5.27 10.49
C GLN A 34 4.04 5.61 9.80
N LEU A 35 3.99 5.60 8.47
CA LEU A 35 2.76 5.87 7.72
C LEU A 35 1.68 4.83 8.05
N VAL A 36 2.02 3.54 7.98
CA VAL A 36 1.05 2.47 8.23
C VAL A 36 0.63 2.43 9.70
N GLU A 37 1.56 2.58 10.65
CA GLU A 37 1.28 2.60 12.09
C GLU A 37 0.35 3.76 12.48
N SER A 38 0.56 4.93 11.88
CA SER A 38 -0.31 6.10 12.10
C SER A 38 -1.72 5.93 11.53
N ARG A 39 -1.90 4.96 10.62
CA ARG A 39 -3.12 4.76 9.80
C ARG A 39 -3.59 6.04 9.11
N GLN A 40 -2.64 6.91 8.75
CA GLN A 40 -2.88 8.20 8.12
C GLN A 40 -1.96 8.35 6.90
N PHE A 41 -2.42 7.84 5.77
CA PHE A 41 -1.65 7.80 4.55
C PHE A 41 -2.54 7.82 3.31
N GLU A 42 -1.93 8.09 2.16
CA GLU A 42 -2.55 7.99 0.85
C GLU A 42 -1.75 6.99 0.01
N ILE A 43 -2.45 6.18 -0.77
CA ILE A 43 -1.87 5.33 -1.80
C ILE A 43 -2.34 5.87 -3.14
N GLU A 44 -1.39 6.13 -4.03
CA GLU A 44 -1.62 6.52 -5.42
C GLU A 44 -1.00 5.45 -6.32
N HIS A 45 -1.72 5.04 -7.35
CA HIS A 45 -1.33 3.96 -8.25
C HIS A 45 -0.90 4.54 -9.60
N ASP A 46 0.23 4.04 -10.07
CA ASP A 46 0.79 4.37 -11.39
C ASP A 46 0.21 3.44 -12.48
N TRP A 47 -0.27 2.26 -12.07
CA TRP A 47 -0.68 1.22 -12.99
C TRP A 47 -1.85 0.38 -12.48
N LEU A 48 -2.66 -0.10 -13.42
CA LEU A 48 -3.77 -1.02 -13.23
C LEU A 48 -3.54 -2.27 -14.08
N ASN A 49 -3.75 -3.45 -13.51
CA ASN A 49 -3.69 -4.73 -14.20
C ASN A 49 -5.05 -5.44 -14.08
N PRO A 50 -5.83 -5.50 -15.17
CA PRO A 50 -7.08 -6.25 -15.20
C PRO A 50 -6.81 -7.76 -15.20
N MET A 51 -7.83 -8.57 -14.89
CA MET A 51 -7.72 -10.03 -15.01
C MET A 51 -7.38 -10.46 -16.44
N SER A 52 -7.96 -9.80 -17.44
CA SER A 52 -7.73 -10.03 -18.86
C SER A 52 -7.43 -8.71 -19.58
N GLY A 53 -6.55 -8.76 -20.56
CA GLY A 53 -6.13 -7.59 -21.33
C GLY A 53 -4.82 -6.96 -20.86
N SER A 54 -4.51 -5.79 -21.42
CA SER A 54 -3.25 -5.10 -21.18
C SER A 54 -3.27 -4.28 -19.90
N ARG A 55 -2.09 -4.12 -19.30
CA ARG A 55 -1.85 -3.18 -18.21
C ARG A 55 -2.14 -1.75 -18.66
N ILE A 56 -2.80 -0.97 -17.80
CA ILE A 56 -3.23 0.41 -18.07
C ILE A 56 -2.42 1.37 -17.20
N ASN A 57 -1.90 2.43 -17.80
CA ASN A 57 -1.20 3.51 -17.10
C ASN A 57 -2.22 4.45 -16.44
N LEU A 58 -2.07 4.68 -15.14
CA LEU A 58 -2.91 5.57 -14.34
C LEU A 58 -2.25 6.92 -14.01
N ILE A 59 -0.99 7.14 -14.38
CA ILE A 59 -0.29 8.42 -14.16
C ILE A 59 -1.10 9.55 -14.80
N GLY A 60 -1.38 10.59 -14.01
CA GLY A 60 -2.21 11.73 -14.41
C GLY A 60 -3.73 11.46 -14.39
N ASN A 61 -4.17 10.24 -14.08
CA ASN A 61 -5.57 9.88 -13.91
C ASN A 61 -5.90 9.77 -12.41
N PRO A 62 -6.98 10.42 -11.92
CA PRO A 62 -7.34 10.36 -10.51
C PRO A 62 -7.53 8.92 -10.03
N ASN A 63 -6.82 8.57 -8.95
CA ASN A 63 -7.03 7.35 -8.21
C ASN A 63 -6.41 7.53 -6.81
N PHE A 64 -7.02 6.97 -5.78
CA PHE A 64 -6.46 7.03 -4.43
C PHE A 64 -7.09 6.00 -3.50
N ILE A 65 -6.35 5.62 -2.46
CA ILE A 65 -6.87 5.02 -1.23
C ILE A 65 -6.33 5.84 -0.06
N ARG A 66 -7.22 6.50 0.70
CA ARG A 66 -6.87 7.40 1.79
C ARG A 66 -7.32 6.80 3.11
N PHE A 67 -6.36 6.33 3.89
CA PHE A 67 -6.60 5.90 5.26
C PHE A 67 -6.62 7.10 6.20
N LYS A 68 -7.66 7.19 7.01
CA LYS A 68 -7.88 8.22 8.04
C LYS A 68 -8.30 7.54 9.33
N LYS A 69 -7.31 6.94 10.01
CA LYS A 69 -7.47 6.16 11.23
C LYS A 69 -8.42 4.97 11.02
N ASP A 70 -9.70 5.15 11.36
CA ASP A 70 -10.71 4.09 11.37
C ASP A 70 -11.65 4.16 10.14
N SER A 71 -11.33 5.06 9.20
CA SER A 71 -12.08 5.24 7.96
C SER A 71 -11.18 5.24 6.74
N VAL A 72 -11.77 4.92 5.59
CA VAL A 72 -11.10 4.95 4.30
C VAL A 72 -11.97 5.67 3.29
N ASN A 73 -11.33 6.49 2.47
CA ASN A 73 -11.94 7.11 1.29
C ASN A 73 -11.12 6.69 0.07
N LEU A 74 -11.76 6.06 -0.90
CA LEU A 74 -11.10 5.51 -2.07
C LEU A 74 -11.86 5.77 -3.35
N PHE A 75 -11.09 5.92 -4.42
CA PHE A 75 -11.53 5.87 -5.81
C PHE A 75 -10.48 5.10 -6.60
N LEU A 76 -10.90 3.98 -7.19
CA LEU A 76 -10.06 3.18 -8.08
C LEU A 76 -10.78 3.01 -9.43
N PRO A 77 -10.19 3.44 -10.55
CA PRO A 77 -10.72 3.16 -11.88
C PRO A 77 -10.81 1.65 -12.11
N PHE A 78 -11.91 1.16 -12.68
CA PHE A 78 -12.08 -0.25 -13.00
C PHE A 78 -12.16 -0.46 -14.51
N PHE A 79 -11.32 -1.34 -15.03
CA PHE A 79 -11.32 -1.77 -16.42
C PHE A 79 -11.34 -3.29 -16.42
N GLY A 80 -12.48 -3.89 -16.76
CA GLY A 80 -12.66 -5.33 -16.69
C GLY A 80 -14.10 -5.72 -16.95
N GLU A 81 -14.41 -6.99 -16.74
CA GLU A 81 -15.74 -7.54 -16.96
C GLU A 81 -16.60 -7.39 -15.70
N ARG A 82 -17.88 -7.10 -15.90
CA ARG A 82 -18.89 -7.10 -14.82
C ARG A 82 -19.93 -8.15 -15.15
N PHE A 83 -20.06 -9.15 -14.27
CA PHE A 83 -20.92 -10.31 -14.47
C PHE A 83 -22.32 -10.09 -13.90
N SER A 84 -22.50 -9.13 -12.99
CA SER A 84 -23.80 -8.82 -12.35
C SER A 84 -23.89 -7.36 -11.87
N GLY A 85 -25.12 -6.89 -11.57
CA GLY A 85 -25.34 -5.61 -10.88
C GLY A 85 -25.26 -4.32 -11.73
N GLY A 86 -25.53 -4.38 -13.03
CA GLY A 86 -25.60 -3.18 -13.89
C GLY A 86 -26.90 -2.39 -13.73
N GLY A 87 -26.93 -1.39 -12.84
CA GLY A 87 -27.98 -0.36 -12.77
C GLY A 87 -27.67 0.88 -13.62
N TYR A 88 -28.64 1.79 -13.76
CA TYR A 88 -28.54 3.02 -14.55
C TYR A 88 -27.47 4.02 -14.05
N ASN A 89 -27.01 3.88 -12.80
CA ASN A 89 -26.02 4.75 -12.15
C ASN A 89 -24.64 4.09 -12.17
N ASN A 90 -24.10 3.91 -13.37
CA ASN A 90 -22.85 3.19 -13.60
C ASN A 90 -21.64 4.04 -13.17
N GLU A 91 -21.39 4.12 -11.86
CA GLU A 91 -20.07 4.48 -11.38
C GLU A 91 -19.08 3.44 -11.90
N GLY A 92 -18.36 3.80 -12.98
CA GLY A 92 -17.43 2.90 -13.66
C GLY A 92 -16.23 2.49 -12.82
N GLY A 93 -16.01 3.13 -11.67
CA GLY A 93 -14.95 2.81 -10.72
C GLY A 93 -15.43 2.07 -9.48
N ILE A 94 -14.48 1.74 -8.63
CA ILE A 94 -14.67 1.26 -7.26
C ILE A 94 -14.55 2.49 -6.36
N ILE A 95 -15.63 2.85 -5.67
CA ILE A 95 -15.76 4.03 -4.82
C ILE A 95 -16.26 3.59 -3.45
N TYR A 96 -15.58 4.05 -2.40
CA TYR A 96 -16.06 3.84 -1.05
C TYR A 96 -15.56 4.96 -0.14
N ASN A 97 -16.43 5.47 0.71
CA ASN A 97 -16.09 6.44 1.74
C ASN A 97 -16.84 6.06 3.01
N GLY A 98 -16.14 5.48 3.97
CA GLY A 98 -16.79 4.91 5.14
C GLY A 98 -15.81 4.30 6.15
N PRO A 99 -16.32 3.64 7.19
CA PRO A 99 -15.50 2.94 8.16
C PRO A 99 -14.77 1.75 7.54
N LEU A 100 -13.60 1.42 8.08
CA LEU A 100 -12.92 0.15 7.76
C LEU A 100 -13.68 -1.00 8.43
N LYS A 101 -14.10 -2.00 7.64
CA LYS A 101 -14.71 -3.24 8.14
C LYS A 101 -13.73 -4.39 8.00
N ASP A 102 -13.74 -5.28 8.99
CA ASP A 102 -12.91 -6.50 9.00
C ASP A 102 -11.43 -6.19 8.75
N LEU A 103 -10.95 -5.10 9.35
CA LEU A 103 -9.58 -4.63 9.18
C LEU A 103 -8.59 -5.60 9.85
N GLU A 104 -7.70 -6.16 9.05
CA GLU A 104 -6.52 -6.89 9.52
C GLU A 104 -5.26 -6.19 9.01
N ILE A 105 -4.27 -6.06 9.90
CA ILE A 105 -2.94 -5.57 9.54
C ILE A 105 -1.93 -6.58 10.06
N SER A 106 -1.22 -7.22 9.14
CA SER A 106 -0.18 -8.20 9.43
C SER A 106 1.13 -7.83 8.74
N ARG A 107 2.19 -8.60 9.02
CA ARG A 107 3.51 -8.42 8.41
C ARG A 107 4.10 -9.78 8.07
N ASP A 108 4.65 -9.92 6.87
CA ASP A 108 5.32 -11.15 6.43
C ASP A 108 6.77 -11.23 6.92
N ASN A 109 7.45 -12.33 6.57
CA ASN A 109 8.86 -12.55 6.91
C ASN A 109 9.86 -11.62 6.18
N LYS A 110 9.40 -10.86 5.18
CA LYS A 110 10.19 -9.88 4.41
C LYS A 110 9.89 -8.44 4.83
N ASN A 111 9.17 -8.25 5.94
CA ASN A 111 8.69 -6.97 6.44
C ASN A 111 7.69 -6.25 5.52
N THR A 112 7.06 -6.97 4.58
CA THR A 112 5.90 -6.46 3.83
C THR A 112 4.74 -6.33 4.80
N GLN A 113 4.13 -5.15 4.85
CA GLN A 113 2.92 -4.92 5.64
C GLN A 113 1.72 -5.26 4.77
N ILE A 114 0.81 -6.08 5.29
CA ILE A 114 -0.36 -6.57 4.58
C ILE A 114 -1.57 -5.98 5.28
N ILE A 115 -2.36 -5.18 4.56
CA ILE A 115 -3.61 -4.59 5.05
C ILE A 115 -4.77 -5.24 4.30
N GLU A 116 -5.70 -5.81 5.04
CA GLU A 116 -6.91 -6.41 4.51
C GLU A 116 -8.12 -5.73 5.13
N PHE A 117 -9.14 -5.44 4.31
CA PHE A 117 -10.42 -4.91 4.77
C PHE A 117 -11.50 -5.14 3.71
N SER A 118 -12.75 -5.10 4.15
CA SER A 118 -13.90 -5.20 3.26
C SER A 118 -14.64 -3.87 3.17
N ALA A 119 -15.28 -3.64 2.03
CA ALA A 119 -16.18 -2.53 1.79
C ALA A 119 -17.41 -3.00 1.01
N ARG A 120 -18.47 -2.19 1.07
CA ARG A 120 -19.67 -2.42 0.27
C ARG A 120 -20.01 -1.16 -0.51
N GLN A 121 -20.04 -1.28 -1.83
CA GLN A 121 -20.50 -0.24 -2.75
C GLN A 121 -21.86 -0.68 -3.30
N ASP A 122 -22.94 -0.04 -2.83
CA ASP A 122 -24.32 -0.46 -3.10
C ASP A 122 -24.59 -1.94 -2.73
N SER A 123 -24.77 -2.78 -3.74
CA SER A 123 -24.98 -4.24 -3.61
C SER A 123 -23.71 -5.06 -3.84
N GLU A 124 -22.59 -4.40 -4.16
CA GLU A 124 -21.30 -5.01 -4.47
C GLU A 124 -20.44 -5.10 -3.21
N ASP A 125 -20.17 -6.32 -2.78
CA ASP A 125 -19.14 -6.62 -1.78
C ASP A 125 -17.76 -6.62 -2.43
N LEU A 126 -16.82 -5.94 -1.77
CA LEU A 126 -15.45 -5.70 -2.20
C LEU A 126 -14.48 -6.07 -1.09
N ASP A 127 -13.50 -6.92 -1.40
CA ASP A 127 -12.43 -7.29 -0.48
C ASP A 127 -11.10 -6.78 -1.00
N PHE A 128 -10.37 -6.06 -0.15
CA PHE A 128 -9.10 -5.44 -0.46
C PHE A 128 -7.97 -6.17 0.24
N THR A 129 -6.88 -6.45 -0.49
CA THR A 129 -5.59 -6.86 0.09
C THR A 129 -4.52 -5.91 -0.43
N ILE A 130 -3.86 -5.20 0.47
CA ILE A 130 -2.83 -4.19 0.15
C ILE A 130 -1.50 -4.66 0.73
N ASN A 131 -0.56 -4.96 -0.16
CA ASN A 131 0.81 -5.28 0.20
C ASN A 131 1.67 -4.03 0.06
N ILE A 132 2.21 -3.56 1.18
CA ILE A 132 3.07 -2.38 1.28
C ILE A 132 4.49 -2.88 1.57
N TYR A 133 5.36 -2.76 0.57
CA TYR A 133 6.75 -3.18 0.67
C TYR A 133 7.57 -2.15 1.46
N PRO A 134 8.68 -2.54 2.11
CA PRO A 134 9.48 -1.65 2.96
C PRO A 134 9.91 -0.34 2.27
N GLU A 135 10.21 -0.37 0.97
CA GLU A 135 10.61 0.81 0.20
C GLU A 135 9.45 1.76 -0.17
N GLY A 136 8.21 1.40 0.16
CA GLY A 136 7.00 2.19 -0.07
C GLY A 136 6.26 1.88 -1.36
N THR A 137 6.71 0.89 -2.14
CA THR A 137 5.92 0.33 -3.26
C THR A 137 4.68 -0.35 -2.70
N VAL A 138 3.57 -0.28 -3.43
CA VAL A 138 2.30 -0.91 -3.05
C VAL A 138 1.78 -1.77 -4.18
N ASN A 139 1.26 -2.95 -3.83
CA ASN A 139 0.36 -3.72 -4.68
C ASN A 139 -1.01 -3.82 -3.99
N THR A 140 -2.05 -3.32 -4.66
CA THR A 140 -3.43 -3.40 -4.17
C THR A 140 -4.19 -4.40 -5.01
N ARG A 141 -4.80 -5.39 -4.34
CA ARG A 141 -5.67 -6.41 -4.89
C ARG A 141 -7.11 -6.08 -4.52
N VAL A 142 -8.05 -6.15 -5.47
CA VAL A 142 -9.49 -6.05 -5.17
C VAL A 142 -10.24 -7.23 -5.76
N ASN A 143 -10.92 -7.98 -4.90
CA ASN A 143 -11.91 -8.98 -5.31
C ASN A 143 -13.30 -8.37 -5.19
N SER A 144 -14.18 -8.68 -6.14
CA SER A 144 -15.54 -8.18 -6.19
C SER A 144 -16.52 -9.34 -6.33
N SER A 145 -17.69 -9.21 -5.70
CA SER A 145 -18.82 -10.12 -5.88
C SER A 145 -19.53 -9.97 -7.24
N GLN A 146 -19.24 -8.90 -8.00
CA GLN A 146 -19.95 -8.56 -9.25
C GLN A 146 -19.03 -8.37 -10.45
N ARG A 147 -17.73 -8.16 -10.23
CA ARG A 147 -16.74 -7.80 -11.25
C ARG A 147 -15.59 -8.80 -11.27
N SER A 148 -14.88 -8.87 -12.40
CA SER A 148 -13.61 -9.58 -12.51
C SER A 148 -12.59 -9.00 -11.54
N PHE A 149 -11.73 -9.86 -11.00
CA PHE A 149 -10.55 -9.48 -10.23
C PHE A 149 -9.72 -8.36 -10.89
N ILE A 150 -9.17 -7.45 -10.10
CA ILE A 150 -8.30 -6.37 -10.56
C ILE A 150 -7.17 -6.08 -9.56
N SER A 151 -6.01 -5.64 -10.06
CA SER A 151 -4.90 -5.19 -9.20
C SER A 151 -4.29 -3.89 -9.66
N TYR A 152 -3.59 -3.22 -8.75
CA TYR A 152 -2.97 -1.93 -8.98
C TYR A 152 -1.55 -1.94 -8.40
N GLN A 153 -0.64 -1.21 -9.04
CA GLN A 153 0.70 -0.97 -8.51
C GLN A 153 0.92 0.53 -8.32
N GLY A 154 1.43 0.90 -7.15
CA GLY A 154 1.54 2.28 -6.74
C GLY A 154 2.56 2.50 -5.64
N LYS A 155 2.38 3.61 -4.92
CA LYS A 155 3.24 4.02 -3.80
C LYS A 155 2.40 4.57 -2.67
N ILE A 156 2.87 4.32 -1.45
CA ILE A 156 2.34 4.96 -0.24
C ILE A 156 3.00 6.33 -0.04
N GLY A 157 2.20 7.29 0.40
CA GLY A 157 2.63 8.64 0.73
C GLY A 157 1.92 9.18 1.95
N LYS A 158 2.36 10.36 2.39
CA LYS A 158 1.62 11.14 3.40
C LYS A 158 0.26 11.49 2.83
N LEU A 159 -0.76 11.48 3.68
CA LEU A 159 -2.07 11.97 3.32
C LEU A 159 -1.95 13.42 2.85
N LYS A 160 -2.33 13.70 1.60
CA LYS A 160 -2.37 15.07 1.09
C LYS A 160 -3.54 15.78 1.77
N GLU A 161 -3.27 16.90 2.44
CA GLU A 161 -4.35 17.77 2.89
C GLU A 161 -5.13 18.24 1.65
N LYS A 162 -6.46 18.28 1.72
CA LYS A 162 -7.24 18.90 0.65
C LYS A 162 -6.69 20.32 0.47
N ALA A 163 -6.25 20.67 -0.73
CA ALA A 163 -6.11 22.08 -1.08
C ALA A 163 -7.45 22.74 -0.74
N LYS A 164 -7.44 23.74 0.14
CA LYS A 164 -8.59 24.62 0.30
C LYS A 164 -8.82 25.26 -1.07
N GLU A 165 -9.91 24.88 -1.72
CA GLU A 165 -10.54 25.71 -2.74
C GLU A 165 -11.16 26.95 -2.07
#